data_AF-M0G4Q0-F1
#
_entry.id   AF-M0G4Q0-F1
#
_cell.length_a   1.000
_cell.length_b   1.000
_cell.length_c   1.000
_cell.angle_alpha   90.00
_cell.angle_beta   90.00
_cell.angle_gamma   90.00
#
_symmetry.space_group_name_H-M   'P 1'
#
loop_
_entity.id
_entity.type
_entity.pdbx_description
1 polymer ?
#
loop_
_entity_poly.entity_id
_entity_poly.type
_entity_poly.pdbx_seq_one_letter_code
_entity_poly.pdbx_strand_id
1 'polypeptide(L)' 'MSTSIRVSDETKAKLARLKREDESWDEFLDRLANEGSGMNAGAWKGTDKAEKAREAIKRSRESFQQ' A
#
# COMPACT_ATOMS: atom_id res chain seq x y z
N MET A 1 2.58 15.62 -9.65
CA MET A 1 2.50 14.42 -10.50
C MET A 1 1.43 13.54 -9.90
N SER A 2 0.40 13.12 -10.67
CA SER A 2 -0.66 12.25 -10.17
C SER A 2 -0.42 10.81 -10.62
N THR A 3 -0.45 9.86 -9.70
CA THR A 3 -0.34 8.43 -9.97
C THR A 3 -1.65 7.75 -9.56
N SER A 4 -2.14 6.84 -10.40
CA SER A 4 -3.39 6.11 -10.12
C SER A 4 -3.08 4.72 -9.58
N ILE A 5 -3.62 4.41 -8.39
CA ILE A 5 -3.55 3.07 -7.78
C ILE A 5 -4.90 2.40 -7.99
N ARG A 6 -4.92 1.29 -8.73
CA ARG A 6 -6.13 0.46 -8.89
C ARG A 6 -6.30 -0.42 -7.66
N VAL A 7 -7.46 -0.33 -7.03
CA VAL A 7 -7.86 -1.17 -5.90
C VAL A 7 -9.23 -1.76 -6.16
N SER A 8 -9.58 -2.87 -5.51
CA SER A 8 -10.94 -3.39 -5.55
C SER A 8 -11.91 -2.45 -4.83
N ASP A 9 -13.18 -2.48 -5.21
CA ASP A 9 -14.23 -1.67 -4.56
C ASP A 9 -14.34 -1.98 -3.07
N GLU A 10 -14.17 -3.24 -2.68
CA GLU A 10 -14.14 -3.66 -1.28
C GLU A 10 -12.98 -2.99 -0.52
N THR A 11 -11.79 -2.95 -1.13
CA THR A 11 -10.62 -2.29 -0.54
C THR A 11 -10.86 -0.80 -0.42
N LYS A 12 -11.40 -0.17 -1.47
CA LYS A 12 -11.77 1.25 -1.45
C LYS A 12 -12.77 1.56 -0.34
N ALA A 13 -13.78 0.72 -0.13
CA ALA A 13 -14.76 0.89 0.94
C ALA A 13 -14.13 0.79 2.34
N LYS A 14 -13.19 -0.14 2.54
CA LYS A 14 -12.42 -0.24 3.80
C LYS A 14 -11.59 1.01 4.04
N LEU A 15 -10.87 1.50 3.02
CA LEU A 15 -10.05 2.70 3.13
C LEU A 15 -10.92 3.95 3.39
N ALA A 16 -12.09 4.06 2.75
CA ALA A 16 -12.99 5.19 2.94
C ALA A 16 -13.53 5.28 4.38
N ARG A 17 -13.68 4.15 5.10
CA ARG A 17 -14.07 4.14 6.52
C ARG A 17 -12.96 4.61 7.45
N LEU A 18 -11.69 4.47 7.04
CA LEU A 18 -10.51 4.90 7.80
C LEU A 18 -10.12 6.35 7.50
N LYS A 19 -10.64 6.89 6.40
CA LYS A 19 -10.45 8.26 5.98
C LYS A 19 -11.31 9.19 6.84
N ARG A 20 -10.72 10.26 7.36
CA ARG A 20 -11.40 11.36 8.06
C ARG A 20 -12.18 12.21 7.06
N GLU A 21 -13.21 12.91 7.52
CA GLU A 21 -14.10 13.66 6.62
C GLU A 21 -13.40 14.83 5.90
N ASP A 22 -12.46 15.49 6.58
CA ASP A 22 -11.77 16.70 6.09
C ASP A 22 -10.41 16.45 5.43
N GLU A 23 -9.93 15.20 5.37
CA GLU A 23 -8.62 14.91 4.74
C GLU A 23 -8.77 14.56 3.24
N SER A 24 -7.74 14.77 2.43
CA SER A 24 -7.67 14.25 1.06
C SER A 24 -7.26 12.77 1.04
N TRP A 25 -7.39 12.11 -0.11
CA TRP A 25 -6.88 10.75 -0.28
C TRP A 25 -5.36 10.69 -0.15
N ASP A 26 -4.65 11.71 -0.62
CA ASP A 26 -3.19 11.77 -0.50
C ASP A 26 -2.75 11.95 0.96
N GLU A 27 -3.41 12.84 1.72
CA GLU A 27 -3.12 13.03 3.15
C GLU A 27 -3.48 11.79 3.98
N PHE A 28 -4.58 11.11 3.64
CA PHE A 28 -4.93 9.84 4.26
C PHE A 28 -3.87 8.77 4.00
N LEU A 29 -3.40 8.63 2.75
CA LEU A 29 -2.41 7.62 2.39
C LEU A 29 -1.03 7.94 2.99
N ASP A 30 -0.65 9.22 3.03
CA ASP A 30 0.57 9.68 3.68
C ASP A 30 0.51 9.42 5.19
N ARG A 31 -0.60 9.80 5.84
CA ARG A 31 -0.84 9.47 7.25
C ARG A 31 -0.84 7.98 7.48
N LEU A 32 -1.53 7.18 6.67
CA LEU A 32 -1.57 5.72 6.84
C LEU A 32 -0.18 5.09 6.73
N ALA A 33 0.65 5.58 5.81
CA ALA A 33 2.04 5.15 5.67
C ALA A 33 2.91 5.59 6.86
N ASN A 34 2.69 6.79 7.39
CA ASN A 34 3.47 7.37 8.50
C ASN A 34 2.99 6.93 9.90
N GLU A 35 1.70 6.71 10.10
CA GLU A 35 1.07 6.21 11.34
C GLU A 35 1.33 4.70 11.51
N GLY A 36 1.48 3.98 10.39
CA GLY A 36 2.06 2.64 10.34
C GLY A 36 3.56 2.58 10.69
N SER A 37 4.25 3.71 10.89
CA SER A 37 5.68 3.76 11.27
C SER A 37 5.97 3.35 12.73
N GLY A 38 5.02 2.67 13.38
CA GLY A 38 5.39 1.61 14.34
C GLY A 38 6.18 0.46 13.68
N MET A 39 6.22 0.37 12.35
CA MET A 39 7.26 -0.34 11.62
C MET A 39 8.42 0.61 11.36
N ASN A 40 9.38 0.61 12.30
CA ASN A 40 10.70 1.23 12.15
C ASN A 40 11.18 1.16 10.70
N ALA A 41 11.62 2.28 10.14
CA ALA A 41 12.34 2.36 8.87
C ALA A 41 13.67 1.57 8.99
N GLY A 42 13.55 0.25 8.90
CA GLY A 42 14.56 -0.70 9.39
C GLY A 42 14.01 -2.11 9.65
N ALA A 43 12.70 -2.30 9.82
CA ALA A 43 12.09 -3.60 10.11
C ALA A 43 12.32 -4.67 9.03
N TRP A 44 12.68 -4.24 7.82
CA TRP A 44 12.99 -5.12 6.68
C TRP A 44 14.44 -4.97 6.21
N LYS A 45 15.23 -4.04 6.78
CA LYS A 45 16.67 -3.89 6.50
C LYS A 45 17.40 -5.14 6.98
N GLY A 46 18.14 -5.79 6.08
CA GLY A 46 18.83 -7.05 6.37
C GLY A 46 17.96 -8.29 6.26
N THR A 47 16.75 -8.18 5.69
CA THR A 47 15.88 -9.35 5.43
C THR A 47 15.40 -9.37 3.98
N ASP A 48 15.34 -10.55 3.37
CA ASP A 48 14.88 -10.74 1.99
C ASP A 48 13.36 -10.57 1.82
N LYS A 49 12.65 -10.17 2.89
CA LYS A 49 11.20 -10.00 2.86
C LYS A 49 10.77 -8.92 1.87
N ALA A 50 11.56 -7.85 1.73
CA ALA A 50 11.26 -6.75 0.82
C ALA A 50 11.33 -7.22 -0.64
N GLU A 51 12.33 -8.02 -0.95
CA GLU A 51 12.53 -8.60 -2.26
C GLU A 51 11.46 -9.66 -2.56
N LYS A 52 11.15 -10.54 -1.60
CA LYS A 52 10.09 -11.54 -1.73
C LYS A 52 8.70 -10.95 -1.91
N ALA A 53 8.40 -9.83 -1.25
CA ALA A 53 7.14 -9.11 -1.47
C ALA A 53 7.06 -8.53 -2.88
N ARG A 54 8.15 -7.95 -3.40
CA ARG A 54 8.23 -7.47 -4.79
C ARG A 54 8.09 -8.61 -5.80
N GLU A 55 8.75 -9.73 -5.56
CA GLU A 55 8.66 -10.95 -6.39
C GLU A 55 7.25 -11.56 -6.38
N ALA A 56 6.57 -11.57 -5.24
CA ALA A 56 5.18 -12.05 -5.16
C ALA A 56 4.23 -11.16 -5.97
N ILE A 57 4.41 -9.83 -5.93
CA ILE A 57 3.64 -8.88 -6.73
C ILE A 57 3.94 -9.07 -8.23
N LYS A 58 5.21 -9.31 -8.59
CA LYS A 58 5.62 -9.57 -9.98
C LYS A 58 5.00 -10.87 -10.51
N ARG A 59 5.08 -11.96 -9.76
CA ARG A 59 4.44 -13.24 -10.12
C ARG A 59 2.93 -13.14 -10.25
N SER A 60 2.29 -12.39 -9.34
CA SER A 60 0.86 -12.14 -9.43
C SER A 60 0.51 -11.41 -10.73
N ARG A 61 1.29 -10.39 -11.12
CA ARG A 61 1.10 -9.68 -12.41
C ARG A 61 1.32 -10.57 -13.63
N GLU A 62 2.29 -11.48 -13.60
CA GLU A 62 2.55 -12.42 -14.71
C GLU A 62 1.44 -13.47 -14.84
N SER A 63 0.83 -13.91 -13.73
CA SER A 63 -0.29 -14.88 -13.77
C SER A 63 -1.60 -14.34 -14.35
N PHE A 64 -1.76 -13.01 -14.45
CA PHE A 64 -2.92 -12.37 -15.10
C PHE A 64 -2.71 -12.09 -16.60
N GLN A 65 -1.55 -12.44 -17.16
CA GLN A 65 -1.23 -12.28 -18.59
C GLN A 65 -1.13 -13.62 -19.35
N GLN A 66 -1.47 -14.75 -18.71
CA GLN A 66 -1.67 -16.04 -19.39
C GLN A 66 -3.15 -16.30 -19.67
#